data_AF-A0A947VUZ6-F1
#
_entry.id   AF-A0A947VUZ6-F1
#
_cell.length_a   1.000
_cell.length_b   1.000
_cell.length_c   1.000
_cell.angle_alpha   90.00
_cell.angle_beta   90.00
_cell.angle_gamma   90.00
#
_symmetry.space_group_name_H-M   'P 1'
#
loop_
_entity.id
_entity.type
_entity.pdbx_description
1 polymer ?
#
loop_
_entity_poly.entity_id
_entity_poly.type
_entity_poly.pdbx_seq_one_letter_code
_entity_poly.pdbx_strand_id
1 'polypeptide(L)'
;MPKNSDLPERYDGATQYAYLSDRKDWVSAYQIGHWLDGTIFDYDQTACYAWLASRLTDPRELVFWKAESMGKAEQGALFGFIKGKFWIDPGGEYAHCSPIMAHTGNGLYGNPVGALPEDIYTLDEVRYVVGRGIGAFDMTDGWFASRIGGTAPGKPYKDVMERLYELRRGSPMRAGIAKVIANSIVGKLIEERTDGSLGEIRNDVCHALITAGARCEISSFLVGNEIKANELVVVQTDGARLTRRVFTPKHNGMGSWRCNGSDPVLVVSPRKVYTLDKRPYRVTYQNILNMVSGNPKDERWCEPERYRVTLQQAIDDNAIHTVGELRETTVNFELIGLEMEQNRVFNRLPKTGRVLLSGKKYHSEPVIFS
;
A
#
# COMPACT_ATOMS: atom_id res chain seq x y z
N MET A 1 -19.11 8.97 -12.53
CA MET A 1 -18.05 9.04 -11.50
C MET A 1 -17.55 10.48 -11.47
N PRO A 2 -17.33 11.06 -10.28
CA PRO A 2 -16.84 12.44 -10.15
C PRO A 2 -15.42 12.57 -10.71
N LYS A 3 -15.12 13.70 -11.35
CA LYS A 3 -13.81 14.07 -11.91
C LYS A 3 -13.27 15.31 -11.22
N ASN A 4 -11.96 15.56 -11.28
CA ASN A 4 -11.38 16.84 -10.84
C ASN A 4 -12.07 18.04 -11.52
N SER A 5 -12.32 17.94 -12.82
CA SER A 5 -12.99 18.99 -13.61
C SER A 5 -14.45 19.24 -13.25
N ASP A 6 -15.06 18.36 -12.43
CA ASP A 6 -16.43 18.57 -11.94
C ASP A 6 -16.44 19.49 -10.70
N LEU A 7 -15.28 19.78 -10.11
CA LEU A 7 -15.15 20.67 -8.96
C LEU A 7 -14.97 22.12 -9.43
N PRO A 8 -15.60 23.11 -8.76
CA PRO A 8 -15.37 24.52 -9.05
C PRO A 8 -13.88 24.91 -8.93
N GLU A 9 -13.37 25.74 -9.85
CA GLU A 9 -11.97 26.22 -9.90
C GLU A 9 -11.48 26.81 -8.58
N ARG A 10 -12.38 27.43 -7.79
CA ARG A 10 -12.05 27.93 -6.44
C ARG A 10 -11.56 26.84 -5.46
N TYR A 11 -11.70 25.56 -5.82
CA TYR A 11 -11.24 24.41 -5.05
C TYR A 11 -9.98 23.75 -5.65
N ASP A 12 -9.34 24.35 -6.65
CA ASP A 12 -8.10 23.82 -7.24
C ASP A 12 -6.98 23.64 -6.20
N GLY A 13 -6.95 24.48 -5.16
CA GLY A 13 -6.02 24.28 -4.05
C GLY A 13 -6.27 22.97 -3.30
N ALA A 14 -7.52 22.53 -3.14
CA ALA A 14 -7.86 21.27 -2.50
C ALA A 14 -7.47 20.06 -3.35
N THR A 15 -7.67 20.13 -4.68
CA THR A 15 -7.27 19.06 -5.61
C THR A 15 -5.75 18.94 -5.68
N GLN A 16 -5.02 20.06 -5.66
CA GLN A 16 -3.56 20.06 -5.59
C GLN A 16 -3.05 19.44 -4.28
N TYR A 17 -3.66 19.79 -3.13
CA TYR A 17 -3.28 19.19 -1.84
C TYR A 17 -3.57 17.68 -1.83
N ALA A 18 -4.71 17.26 -2.39
CA ALA A 18 -5.05 15.85 -2.54
C ALA A 18 -3.99 15.10 -3.37
N TYR A 19 -3.60 15.64 -4.53
CA TYR A 19 -2.57 15.06 -5.38
C TYR A 19 -1.23 14.88 -4.65
N LEU A 20 -0.81 15.87 -3.87
CA LEU A 20 0.46 15.84 -3.13
C LEU A 20 0.42 14.90 -1.91
N SER A 21 -0.77 14.69 -1.32
CA SER A 21 -0.97 13.72 -0.22
C SER A 21 -0.97 12.26 -0.69
N ASP A 22 -1.15 12.05 -1.99
CA ASP A 22 -1.30 10.74 -2.60
C ASP A 22 0.05 10.05 -2.92
N ARG A 23 0.00 8.81 -3.43
CA ARG A 23 1.14 8.02 -3.94
C ARG A 23 2.10 7.49 -2.87
N LYS A 24 1.60 7.26 -1.66
CA LYS A 24 2.39 6.80 -0.51
C LYS A 24 1.92 5.45 0.04
N ASP A 25 1.75 4.43 -0.80
CA ASP A 25 1.31 3.11 -0.33
C ASP A 25 2.25 2.54 0.74
N TRP A 26 1.68 1.90 1.77
CA TRP A 26 2.47 1.30 2.82
C TRP A 26 3.02 -0.06 2.37
N VAL A 27 4.29 -0.05 1.96
CA VAL A 27 5.03 -1.27 1.58
C VAL A 27 6.34 -1.26 2.34
N SER A 28 6.46 -2.04 3.42
CA SER A 28 7.64 -2.01 4.31
C SER A 28 7.98 -3.40 4.83
N ALA A 29 9.27 -3.76 4.80
CA ALA A 29 9.79 -4.99 5.37
C ALA A 29 10.38 -4.71 6.76
N TYR A 30 9.76 -5.28 7.78
CA TYR A 30 10.22 -5.18 9.17
C TYR A 30 11.28 -6.23 9.48
N GLN A 31 11.19 -7.37 8.79
CA GLN A 31 12.12 -8.48 8.90
C GLN A 31 12.52 -9.04 7.54
N ILE A 32 13.78 -9.48 7.42
CA ILE A 32 14.32 -10.20 6.27
C ILE A 32 14.69 -11.63 6.69
N GLY A 33 14.43 -12.59 5.82
CA GLY A 33 14.77 -13.99 6.06
C GLY A 33 13.81 -14.98 5.40
N HIS A 34 13.89 -16.24 5.84
CA HIS A 34 13.12 -17.35 5.30
C HIS A 34 12.29 -18.05 6.38
N TRP A 35 10.97 -18.07 6.23
CA TRP A 35 10.02 -18.71 7.14
C TRP A 35 9.46 -19.98 6.53
N LEU A 36 9.34 -21.01 7.37
CA LEU A 36 8.68 -22.26 7.02
C LEU A 36 7.18 -22.14 7.20
N ASP A 37 6.45 -23.07 6.59
CA ASP A 37 5.03 -23.23 6.88
C ASP A 37 4.81 -23.46 8.40
N GLY A 38 3.69 -22.97 8.92
CA GLY A 38 3.32 -22.87 10.31
C GLY A 38 3.93 -21.69 11.08
N THR A 39 4.90 -20.95 10.52
CA THR A 39 5.67 -19.94 11.29
C THR A 39 5.33 -18.49 10.95
N ILE A 40 4.50 -18.26 9.94
CA ILE A 40 4.09 -16.93 9.49
C ILE A 40 2.71 -16.98 8.85
N PHE A 41 1.90 -15.98 9.15
CA PHE A 41 0.50 -15.91 8.73
C PHE A 41 0.28 -14.70 7.83
N ASP A 42 -0.40 -14.93 6.70
CA ASP A 42 -0.72 -13.91 5.69
C ASP A 42 -2.11 -13.34 5.95
N TYR A 43 -2.17 -12.04 6.26
CA TYR A 43 -3.40 -11.29 6.48
C TYR A 43 -3.63 -10.31 5.35
N ASP A 44 -4.87 -10.23 4.89
CA ASP A 44 -5.26 -9.44 3.72
C ASP A 44 -6.65 -8.87 3.95
N GLN A 45 -6.86 -7.60 3.61
CA GLN A 45 -8.18 -6.99 3.63
C GLN A 45 -8.89 -7.22 2.30
N THR A 46 -10.01 -7.94 2.35
CA THR A 46 -10.72 -8.38 1.16
C THR A 46 -11.25 -7.21 0.34
N ALA A 47 -10.66 -6.96 -0.83
CA ALA A 47 -11.06 -5.87 -1.73
C ALA A 47 -10.99 -4.48 -1.08
N CYS A 48 -9.92 -4.21 -0.31
CA CYS A 48 -9.70 -2.97 0.44
C CYS A 48 -10.03 -1.71 -0.36
N TYR A 49 -9.39 -1.51 -1.52
CA TYR A 49 -9.61 -0.28 -2.30
C TYR A 49 -11.04 -0.15 -2.83
N ALA A 50 -11.67 -1.24 -3.27
CA ALA A 50 -13.07 -1.22 -3.70
C ALA A 50 -14.03 -0.90 -2.54
N TRP A 51 -13.71 -1.40 -1.34
CA TRP A 51 -14.45 -1.09 -0.12
C TRP A 51 -14.34 0.38 0.28
N LEU A 52 -13.13 0.93 0.23
CA LEU A 52 -12.90 2.35 0.53
C LEU A 52 -13.60 3.23 -0.52
N ALA A 53 -13.44 2.90 -1.79
CA ALA A 53 -14.11 3.59 -2.90
C ALA A 53 -15.65 3.59 -2.72
N SER A 54 -16.25 2.45 -2.37
CA SER A 54 -17.71 2.34 -2.18
C SER A 54 -18.25 3.22 -1.05
N ARG A 55 -17.38 3.65 -0.13
CA ARG A 55 -17.71 4.49 1.02
C ARG A 55 -17.43 5.97 0.79
N LEU A 56 -16.72 6.32 -0.28
CA LEU A 56 -16.40 7.71 -0.59
C LEU A 56 -17.66 8.54 -0.77
N THR A 57 -17.59 9.73 -0.23
CA THR A 57 -18.59 10.77 -0.44
C THR A 57 -18.35 11.44 -1.79
N ASP A 58 -19.42 11.78 -2.51
CA ASP A 58 -19.33 12.56 -3.74
C ASP A 58 -18.73 13.95 -3.47
N PRO A 59 -17.52 14.27 -3.97
CA PRO A 59 -16.89 15.56 -3.69
C PRO A 59 -17.63 16.74 -4.35
N ARG A 60 -18.50 16.49 -5.34
CA ARG A 60 -19.32 17.52 -6.01
C ARG A 60 -20.44 18.04 -5.10
N GLU A 61 -20.78 17.30 -4.06
CA GLU A 61 -21.84 17.63 -3.09
C GLU A 61 -21.29 18.26 -1.81
N LEU A 62 -20.03 18.74 -1.85
CA LEU A 62 -19.32 19.28 -0.71
C LEU A 62 -18.94 20.75 -0.91
N VAL A 63 -18.84 21.46 0.21
CA VAL A 63 -18.18 22.76 0.28
C VAL A 63 -16.79 22.56 0.82
N PHE A 64 -15.81 23.13 0.12
CA PHE A 64 -14.43 23.17 0.59
C PHE A 64 -14.11 24.55 1.14
N TRP A 65 -13.34 24.59 2.23
CA TRP A 65 -12.76 25.82 2.76
C TRP A 65 -11.30 25.59 3.14
N LYS A 66 -10.53 26.67 3.11
CA LYS A 66 -9.14 26.67 3.57
C LYS A 66 -9.08 27.21 5.00
N ALA A 67 -8.23 26.63 5.84
CA ALA A 67 -7.94 27.12 7.18
C ALA A 67 -6.43 27.04 7.47
N GLU A 68 -5.94 27.95 8.32
CA GLU A 68 -4.53 28.04 8.75
C GLU A 68 -4.31 27.44 10.14
N SER A 69 -5.35 26.89 10.76
CA SER A 69 -5.25 26.25 12.08
C SER A 69 -6.36 25.21 12.29
N MET A 70 -6.12 24.27 13.22
CA MET A 70 -7.06 23.20 13.55
C MET A 70 -8.08 23.67 14.59
N GLY A 71 -9.19 24.26 14.15
CA GLY A 71 -10.32 24.67 14.99
C GLY A 71 -11.40 23.61 15.16
N LYS A 72 -12.51 23.98 15.81
CA LYS A 72 -13.66 23.08 16.00
C LYS A 72 -14.32 22.66 14.68
N ALA A 73 -14.35 23.55 13.69
CA ALA A 73 -14.94 23.26 12.38
C ALA A 73 -14.10 22.23 11.62
N GLU A 74 -12.78 22.39 11.65
CA GLU A 74 -11.79 21.52 11.00
C GLU A 74 -11.79 20.14 11.65
N GLN A 75 -11.84 20.09 13.00
CA GLN A 75 -12.01 18.84 13.75
C GLN A 75 -13.32 18.12 13.42
N GLY A 76 -14.36 18.85 13.02
CA GLY A 76 -15.67 18.32 12.62
C GLY A 76 -15.84 18.08 11.12
N ALA A 77 -14.83 18.38 10.30
CA ALA A 77 -14.91 18.24 8.84
C ALA A 77 -15.11 16.77 8.42
N LEU A 78 -15.74 16.54 7.28
CA LEU A 78 -15.98 15.19 6.77
C LEU A 78 -14.66 14.53 6.38
N PHE A 79 -13.83 15.25 5.64
CA PHE A 79 -12.44 14.94 5.35
C PHE A 79 -11.66 16.24 5.10
N GLY A 80 -10.35 16.13 4.92
CA GLY A 80 -9.50 17.25 4.55
C GLY A 80 -8.12 16.80 4.11
N PHE A 81 -7.36 17.74 3.54
CA PHE A 81 -5.97 17.60 3.15
C PHE A 81 -5.18 18.71 3.83
N ILE A 82 -4.24 18.34 4.68
CA ILE A 82 -3.65 19.22 5.67
C ILE A 82 -2.14 19.17 5.52
N LYS A 83 -1.55 20.34 5.38
CA LYS A 83 -0.11 20.55 5.38
C LYS A 83 0.37 20.74 6.81
N GLY A 84 1.43 20.05 7.19
CA GLY A 84 2.00 20.18 8.52
C GLY A 84 3.09 19.16 8.79
N LYS A 85 3.47 19.04 10.06
CA LYS A 85 4.53 18.15 10.52
C LYS A 85 3.98 17.15 11.52
N PHE A 86 4.33 15.89 11.33
CA PHE A 86 4.14 14.87 12.37
C PHE A 86 5.36 14.79 13.26
N TRP A 87 5.12 14.55 14.55
CA TRP A 87 6.09 13.94 15.44
C TRP A 87 5.56 12.57 15.85
N ILE A 88 6.26 11.50 15.46
CA ILE A 88 5.92 10.12 15.85
C ILE A 88 6.90 9.70 16.93
N ASP A 89 6.43 9.30 18.11
CA ASP A 89 7.29 8.92 19.22
C ASP A 89 8.13 7.68 18.88
N PRO A 90 9.48 7.79 18.73
CA PRO A 90 10.31 6.63 18.43
C PRO A 90 10.27 5.53 19.50
N GLY A 91 9.95 5.88 20.75
CA GLY A 91 9.79 4.94 21.86
C GLY A 91 8.35 4.47 22.07
N GLY A 92 7.40 4.97 21.28
CA GLY A 92 5.98 4.65 21.43
C GLY A 92 5.68 3.19 21.09
N GLU A 93 4.82 2.55 21.90
CA GLU A 93 4.49 1.12 21.76
C GLU A 93 4.00 0.73 20.35
N TYR A 94 3.29 1.65 19.68
CA TYR A 94 2.70 1.43 18.36
C TYR A 94 3.32 2.31 17.26
N ALA A 95 4.53 2.84 17.48
CA ALA A 95 5.22 3.66 16.48
C ALA A 95 5.43 2.91 15.16
N HIS A 96 5.75 1.61 15.21
CA HIS A 96 5.89 0.72 14.04
C HIS A 96 4.56 0.45 13.32
N CYS A 97 3.43 0.83 13.91
CA CYS A 97 2.12 0.73 13.29
C CYS A 97 1.66 2.06 12.66
N SER A 98 2.46 3.14 12.72
CA SER A 98 2.04 4.43 12.16
C SER A 98 1.67 4.30 10.66
N PRO A 99 0.53 4.84 10.19
CA PRO A 99 0.18 4.81 8.77
C PRO A 99 0.96 5.84 7.94
N ILE A 100 1.80 6.66 8.58
CA ILE A 100 2.49 7.76 7.91
C ILE A 100 3.68 7.23 7.11
N MET A 101 3.69 7.57 5.83
CA MET A 101 4.72 7.18 4.88
C MET A 101 5.47 8.42 4.42
N ALA A 102 6.81 8.37 4.43
CA ALA A 102 7.66 9.46 3.95
C ALA A 102 8.87 8.91 3.20
N HIS A 103 9.52 9.76 2.41
CA HIS A 103 10.72 9.39 1.68
C HIS A 103 11.89 9.14 2.67
N THR A 104 12.35 7.90 2.81
CA THR A 104 13.36 7.50 3.81
C THR A 104 14.80 7.50 3.27
N GLY A 105 15.00 7.96 2.04
CA GLY A 105 16.29 7.88 1.32
C GLY A 105 16.20 6.90 0.14
N ASN A 106 17.19 6.93 -0.77
CA ASN A 106 17.29 6.02 -1.92
C ASN A 106 16.07 5.97 -2.87
N GLY A 107 15.21 6.98 -2.89
CA GLY A 107 14.00 6.97 -3.72
C GLY A 107 12.84 6.16 -3.13
N LEU A 108 12.95 5.67 -1.89
CA LEU A 108 11.96 4.77 -1.29
C LEU A 108 11.10 5.49 -0.25
N TYR A 109 9.81 5.15 -0.26
CA TYR A 109 8.90 5.49 0.84
C TYR A 109 8.99 4.42 1.92
N GLY A 110 9.14 4.84 3.16
CA GLY A 110 9.14 3.98 4.34
C GLY A 110 8.23 4.55 5.42
N ASN A 111 8.25 3.89 6.58
CA ASN A 111 7.50 4.31 7.77
C ASN A 111 8.47 4.86 8.82
N PRO A 112 8.84 6.16 8.73
CA PRO A 112 9.77 6.78 9.65
C PRO A 112 9.11 7.17 10.98
N VAL A 113 9.97 7.51 11.95
CA VAL A 113 9.58 8.06 13.26
C VAL A 113 10.38 9.34 13.56
N GLY A 114 10.08 10.01 14.66
CA GLY A 114 10.70 11.29 15.04
C GLY A 114 9.99 12.49 14.44
N ALA A 115 10.71 13.60 14.27
CA ALA A 115 10.18 14.85 13.72
C ALA A 115 10.18 14.83 12.20
N LEU A 116 9.05 14.48 11.59
CA LEU A 116 8.94 14.35 10.15
C LEU A 116 8.97 15.72 9.45
N PRO A 117 9.52 15.80 8.23
CA PRO A 117 9.47 17.02 7.44
C PRO A 117 8.02 17.43 7.16
N GLU A 118 7.84 18.71 6.85
CA GLU A 118 6.53 19.21 6.47
C GLU A 118 6.06 18.55 5.16
N ASP A 119 4.84 18.05 5.15
CA ASP A 119 4.22 17.36 4.03
C ASP A 119 2.69 17.53 4.11
N ILE A 120 1.97 16.98 3.14
CA ILE A 120 0.51 17.02 3.08
C ILE A 120 -0.04 15.63 3.37
N TYR A 121 -1.02 15.59 4.27
CA TYR A 121 -1.66 14.38 4.78
C TYR A 121 -3.17 14.51 4.73
N THR A 122 -3.87 13.38 4.75
CA THR A 122 -5.32 13.41 4.92
C THR A 122 -5.69 13.67 6.38
N LEU A 123 -6.86 14.28 6.60
CA LEU A 123 -7.41 14.48 7.94
C LEU A 123 -7.61 13.16 8.71
N ASP A 124 -7.91 12.06 8.00
CA ASP A 124 -8.08 10.75 8.63
C ASP A 124 -6.76 10.20 9.17
N GLU A 125 -5.64 10.40 8.48
CA GLU A 125 -4.31 10.05 8.99
C GLU A 125 -3.95 10.85 10.24
N VAL A 126 -4.20 12.17 10.22
CA VAL A 126 -3.96 13.06 11.37
C VAL A 126 -4.81 12.62 12.57
N ARG A 127 -6.12 12.45 12.35
CA ARG A 127 -7.04 11.97 13.41
C ARG A 127 -6.63 10.61 13.95
N TYR A 128 -6.21 9.71 13.08
CA TYR A 128 -5.80 8.37 13.48
C TYR A 128 -4.57 8.42 14.39
N VAL A 129 -3.49 9.06 13.95
CA VAL A 129 -2.22 9.14 14.69
C VAL A 129 -2.41 9.84 16.04
N VAL A 130 -3.04 11.02 16.02
CA VAL A 130 -3.24 11.83 17.23
C VAL A 130 -4.25 11.15 18.17
N GLY A 131 -5.37 10.67 17.65
CA GLY A 131 -6.42 10.03 18.45
C GLY A 131 -6.00 8.71 19.10
N ARG A 132 -4.97 8.03 18.56
CA ARG A 132 -4.39 6.81 19.14
C ARG A 132 -3.17 7.08 20.03
N GLY A 133 -2.74 8.33 20.17
CA GLY A 133 -1.53 8.68 20.92
C GLY A 133 -0.24 8.12 20.31
N ILE A 134 -0.23 7.82 19.00
CA ILE A 134 0.97 7.34 18.29
C ILE A 134 1.96 8.49 18.07
N GLY A 135 1.43 9.72 17.96
CA GLY A 135 2.23 10.91 17.72
C GLY A 135 1.40 12.18 17.85
N ALA A 136 2.04 13.30 17.55
CA ALA A 136 1.44 14.62 17.49
C ALA A 136 1.52 15.18 16.07
N PHE A 137 0.65 16.13 15.76
CA PHE A 137 0.63 16.81 14.46
C PHE A 137 0.54 18.32 14.69
N ASP A 138 1.43 19.06 14.01
CA ASP A 138 1.43 20.52 13.98
C ASP A 138 1.00 20.99 12.59
N MET A 139 -0.11 21.70 12.53
CA MET A 139 -0.75 22.12 11.28
C MET A 139 -0.21 23.47 10.82
N THR A 140 0.16 23.56 9.54
CA THR A 140 0.51 24.81 8.89
C THR A 140 -0.71 25.42 8.21
N ASP A 141 -1.36 24.68 7.32
CA ASP A 141 -2.64 25.04 6.70
C ASP A 141 -3.34 23.79 6.12
N GLY A 142 -4.55 23.93 5.61
CA GLY A 142 -5.25 22.81 5.02
C GLY A 142 -6.57 23.17 4.35
N TRP A 143 -7.05 22.25 3.52
CA TRP A 143 -8.35 22.28 2.89
C TRP A 143 -9.27 21.25 3.53
N PHE A 144 -10.47 21.67 3.90
CA PHE A 144 -11.44 20.86 4.62
C PHE A 144 -12.75 20.81 3.84
N ALA A 145 -13.49 19.72 3.99
CA ALA A 145 -14.74 19.51 3.28
C ALA A 145 -15.91 19.21 4.23
N SER A 146 -17.07 19.79 3.94
CA SER A 146 -18.32 19.57 4.67
C SER A 146 -19.49 19.47 3.71
N ARG A 147 -20.59 18.89 4.19
CA ARG A 147 -21.80 18.67 3.38
C ARG A 147 -22.47 19.99 3.01
N ILE A 148 -23.04 20.05 1.80
CA ILE A 148 -23.98 21.11 1.41
C ILE A 148 -25.35 20.79 2.02
N GLY A 149 -25.97 21.74 2.73
CA GLY A 149 -27.42 21.70 3.01
C GLY A 149 -27.95 20.57 3.91
N GLY A 150 -27.09 19.89 4.69
CA GLY A 150 -27.51 18.90 5.69
C GLY A 150 -28.00 17.55 5.14
N THR A 151 -28.10 17.38 3.81
CA THR A 151 -28.40 16.08 3.19
C THR A 151 -27.20 15.14 3.27
N ALA A 152 -27.46 13.84 3.39
CA ALA A 152 -26.40 12.83 3.31
C ALA A 152 -25.89 12.79 1.86
N PRO A 153 -24.59 13.05 1.63
CA PRO A 153 -24.08 13.14 0.28
C PRO A 153 -24.01 11.75 -0.37
N GLY A 154 -24.13 11.73 -1.69
CA GLY A 154 -24.10 10.53 -2.50
C GLY A 154 -22.79 9.74 -2.36
N LYS A 155 -22.84 8.44 -2.73
CA LYS A 155 -21.68 7.55 -2.76
C LYS A 155 -21.45 7.04 -4.19
N PRO A 156 -20.71 7.78 -5.03
CA PRO A 156 -20.76 7.60 -6.48
C PRO A 156 -20.15 6.29 -6.98
N TYR A 157 -19.34 5.61 -6.16
CA TYR A 157 -18.73 4.33 -6.50
C TYR A 157 -19.41 3.13 -5.84
N LYS A 158 -20.42 3.34 -5.00
CA LYS A 158 -20.99 2.28 -4.16
C LYS A 158 -21.51 1.11 -4.98
N ASP A 159 -22.49 1.38 -5.83
CA ASP A 159 -23.21 0.34 -6.58
C ASP A 159 -22.29 -0.41 -7.54
N VAL A 160 -21.35 0.30 -8.19
CA VAL A 160 -20.41 -0.33 -9.13
C VAL A 160 -19.40 -1.22 -8.41
N MET A 161 -18.85 -0.79 -7.26
CA MET A 161 -17.90 -1.59 -6.51
C MET A 161 -18.57 -2.81 -5.85
N GLU A 162 -19.77 -2.63 -5.29
CA GLU A 162 -20.57 -3.73 -4.73
C GLU A 162 -20.92 -4.75 -5.81
N ARG A 163 -21.40 -4.31 -6.98
CA ARG A 163 -21.68 -5.18 -8.11
C ARG A 163 -20.43 -5.94 -8.56
N LEU A 164 -19.30 -5.26 -8.77
CA LEU A 164 -18.04 -5.91 -9.18
C LEU A 164 -17.58 -6.93 -8.14
N TYR A 165 -17.73 -6.63 -6.85
CA TYR A 165 -17.42 -7.57 -5.78
C TYR A 165 -18.31 -8.81 -5.82
N GLU A 166 -19.62 -8.66 -6.02
CA GLU A 166 -20.56 -9.78 -6.15
C GLU A 166 -20.23 -10.70 -7.33
N LEU A 167 -19.80 -10.13 -8.47
CA LEU A 167 -19.37 -10.89 -9.64
C LEU A 167 -18.19 -11.84 -9.35
N ARG A 168 -17.42 -11.60 -8.27
CA ARG A 168 -16.32 -12.47 -7.84
C ARG A 168 -16.77 -13.80 -7.27
N ARG A 169 -18.05 -13.98 -6.94
CA ARG A 169 -18.61 -15.27 -6.49
C ARG A 169 -18.84 -16.27 -7.63
N GLY A 170 -18.64 -15.86 -8.89
CA GLY A 170 -18.78 -16.71 -10.07
C GLY A 170 -17.55 -17.57 -10.37
N SER A 171 -17.34 -17.87 -11.65
CA SER A 171 -16.18 -18.65 -12.10
C SER A 171 -14.85 -17.91 -11.85
N PRO A 172 -13.70 -18.63 -11.77
CA PRO A 172 -12.39 -18.01 -11.57
C PRO A 172 -12.06 -16.92 -12.61
N MET A 173 -12.43 -17.13 -13.87
CA MET A 173 -12.26 -16.14 -14.93
C MET A 173 -13.08 -14.87 -14.67
N ARG A 174 -14.37 -15.01 -14.33
CA ARG A 174 -15.25 -13.88 -14.00
C ARG A 174 -14.74 -13.12 -12.78
N ALA A 175 -14.27 -13.84 -11.76
CA ALA A 175 -13.70 -13.24 -10.57
C ALA A 175 -12.40 -12.47 -10.86
N GLY A 176 -11.54 -13.01 -11.74
CA GLY A 176 -10.36 -12.33 -12.23
C GLY A 176 -10.70 -11.04 -12.97
N ILE A 177 -11.61 -11.10 -13.94
CA ILE A 177 -12.05 -9.92 -14.72
C ILE A 177 -12.66 -8.86 -13.79
N ALA A 178 -13.57 -9.24 -12.91
CA ALA A 178 -14.23 -8.29 -12.00
C ALA A 178 -13.24 -7.62 -11.04
N LYS A 179 -12.26 -8.37 -10.50
CA LYS A 179 -11.17 -7.82 -9.68
C LYS A 179 -10.34 -6.81 -10.48
N VAL A 180 -9.95 -7.16 -11.71
CA VAL A 180 -9.15 -6.27 -12.57
C VAL A 180 -9.92 -4.99 -12.85
N ILE A 181 -11.20 -5.06 -13.21
CA ILE A 181 -12.01 -3.85 -13.47
C ILE A 181 -12.12 -2.97 -12.21
N ALA A 182 -12.39 -3.56 -11.04
CA ALA A 182 -12.50 -2.79 -9.79
C ALA A 182 -11.19 -2.05 -9.47
N ASN A 183 -10.05 -2.74 -9.58
CA ASN A 183 -8.74 -2.13 -9.36
C ASN A 183 -8.42 -1.06 -10.41
N SER A 184 -8.77 -1.30 -11.68
CA SER A 184 -8.56 -0.33 -12.77
C SER A 184 -9.38 0.94 -12.60
N ILE A 185 -10.60 0.86 -12.05
CA ILE A 185 -11.39 2.07 -11.75
C ILE A 185 -10.63 2.96 -10.77
N VAL A 186 -10.03 2.38 -9.72
CA VAL A 186 -9.23 3.13 -8.74
C VAL A 186 -7.96 3.68 -9.39
N GLY A 187 -7.22 2.86 -10.14
CA GLY A 187 -6.01 3.29 -10.84
C GLY A 187 -6.26 4.42 -11.86
N LYS A 188 -7.44 4.46 -12.46
CA LYS A 188 -7.82 5.53 -13.39
C LYS A 188 -8.06 6.88 -12.72
N LEU A 189 -8.28 6.92 -11.40
CA LEU A 189 -8.44 8.17 -10.65
C LEU A 189 -7.14 9.00 -10.61
N ILE A 190 -5.99 8.41 -10.92
CA ILE A 190 -4.68 9.09 -10.94
C ILE A 190 -3.94 8.95 -12.26
N GLU A 191 -4.67 8.56 -13.31
CA GLU A 191 -4.08 8.31 -14.63
C GLU A 191 -3.35 9.55 -15.15
N GLU A 192 -2.13 9.31 -15.61
CA GLU A 192 -1.23 10.24 -16.27
C GLU A 192 -0.71 9.51 -17.50
N ARG A 193 -0.93 10.07 -18.69
CA ARG A 193 -0.56 9.47 -19.97
C ARG A 193 0.91 9.77 -20.30
N THR A 194 1.46 9.02 -21.23
CA THR A 194 2.88 9.16 -21.65
C THR A 194 3.20 10.54 -22.26
N ASP A 195 2.20 11.24 -22.80
CA ASP A 195 2.31 12.61 -23.31
C ASP A 195 2.19 13.69 -22.20
N GLY A 196 2.08 13.28 -20.93
CA GLY A 196 1.87 14.14 -19.77
C GLY A 196 0.42 14.59 -19.58
N SER A 197 -0.51 14.20 -20.47
CA SER A 197 -1.92 14.54 -20.30
C SER A 197 -2.57 13.72 -19.18
N LEU A 198 -3.52 14.34 -18.48
CA LEU A 198 -4.23 13.71 -17.38
C LEU A 198 -5.39 12.85 -17.91
N GLY A 199 -5.65 11.72 -17.24
CA GLY A 199 -6.78 10.85 -17.57
C GLY A 199 -8.13 11.55 -17.43
N GLU A 200 -9.08 11.21 -18.30
CA GLU A 200 -10.40 11.86 -18.36
C GLU A 200 -11.24 11.67 -17.08
N ILE A 201 -10.98 10.60 -16.33
CA ILE A 201 -11.68 10.27 -15.09
C ILE A 201 -10.81 10.49 -13.84
N ARG A 202 -9.71 11.25 -13.97
CA ARG A 202 -8.83 11.60 -12.85
C ARG A 202 -9.61 12.32 -11.75
N ASN A 203 -9.42 11.88 -10.52
CA ASN A 203 -9.97 12.47 -9.31
C ASN A 203 -8.99 12.27 -8.14
N ASP A 204 -8.15 13.27 -7.90
CA ASP A 204 -7.09 13.19 -6.89
C ASP A 204 -7.66 13.12 -5.47
N VAL A 205 -8.79 13.80 -5.21
CA VAL A 205 -9.50 13.78 -3.92
C VAL A 205 -9.94 12.36 -3.57
N CYS A 206 -10.59 11.66 -4.50
CA CYS A 206 -11.06 10.30 -4.26
C CYS A 206 -9.90 9.32 -4.08
N HIS A 207 -8.84 9.42 -4.88
CA HIS A 207 -7.72 8.49 -4.79
C HIS A 207 -6.93 8.65 -3.49
N ALA A 208 -6.61 9.89 -3.11
CA ALA A 208 -5.90 10.18 -1.86
C ALA A 208 -6.64 9.63 -0.63
N LEU A 209 -7.97 9.77 -0.57
CA LEU A 209 -8.79 9.22 0.50
C LEU A 209 -8.79 7.68 0.52
N ILE A 210 -8.76 7.03 -0.66
CA ILE A 210 -8.66 5.56 -0.75
C ILE A 210 -7.29 5.09 -0.25
N THR A 211 -6.19 5.67 -0.73
CA THR A 211 -4.85 5.20 -0.38
C THR A 211 -4.53 5.46 1.10
N ALA A 212 -4.89 6.63 1.62
CA ALA A 212 -4.76 6.94 3.05
C ALA A 212 -5.65 6.05 3.92
N GLY A 213 -6.90 5.83 3.52
CA GLY A 213 -7.81 4.92 4.19
C GLY A 213 -7.24 3.51 4.33
N ALA A 214 -6.62 2.98 3.27
CA ALA A 214 -6.00 1.66 3.28
C ALA A 214 -4.87 1.55 4.31
N ARG A 215 -4.02 2.58 4.42
CA ARG A 215 -2.96 2.64 5.43
C ARG A 215 -3.53 2.67 6.85
N CYS A 216 -4.55 3.48 7.07
CA CYS A 216 -5.24 3.57 8.36
C CYS A 216 -5.94 2.25 8.73
N GLU A 217 -6.46 1.49 7.77
CA GLU A 217 -7.05 0.16 8.01
C GLU A 217 -6.00 -0.87 8.43
N ILE A 218 -4.84 -0.92 7.77
CA ILE A 218 -3.72 -1.75 8.21
C ILE A 218 -3.30 -1.35 9.63
N SER A 219 -3.09 -0.06 9.86
CA SER A 219 -2.69 0.45 11.17
C SER A 219 -3.71 0.04 12.25
N SER A 220 -5.00 0.22 11.97
CA SER A 220 -6.11 -0.20 12.84
C SER A 220 -6.09 -1.68 13.15
N PHE A 221 -5.81 -2.53 12.15
CA PHE A 221 -5.66 -3.97 12.36
C PHE A 221 -4.47 -4.31 13.25
N LEU A 222 -3.31 -3.70 13.01
CA LEU A 222 -2.10 -3.97 13.79
C LEU A 222 -2.25 -3.50 15.24
N VAL A 223 -2.73 -2.27 15.47
CA VAL A 223 -2.95 -1.70 16.81
C VAL A 223 -4.08 -2.45 17.53
N GLY A 224 -5.20 -2.71 16.84
CA GLY A 224 -6.36 -3.39 17.41
C GLY A 224 -6.10 -4.84 17.82
N ASN A 225 -5.04 -5.46 17.27
CA ASN A 225 -4.59 -6.80 17.66
C ASN A 225 -3.29 -6.77 18.48
N GLU A 226 -2.87 -5.60 18.94
CA GLU A 226 -1.71 -5.38 19.80
C GLU A 226 -0.41 -5.98 19.22
N ILE A 227 -0.24 -5.89 17.91
CA ILE A 227 0.93 -6.45 17.21
C ILE A 227 2.20 -5.75 17.64
N LYS A 228 3.18 -6.52 18.13
CA LYS A 228 4.49 -5.98 18.53
C LYS A 228 5.43 -5.88 17.32
N ALA A 229 6.42 -5.01 17.41
CA ALA A 229 7.36 -4.74 16.32
C ALA A 229 8.11 -6.01 15.84
N ASN A 230 8.44 -6.92 16.75
CA ASN A 230 9.09 -8.20 16.44
C ASN A 230 8.14 -9.28 15.88
N GLU A 231 6.83 -9.04 15.90
CA GLU A 231 5.83 -9.94 15.32
C GLU A 231 5.49 -9.57 13.87
N LEU A 232 5.67 -8.30 13.51
CA LEU A 232 5.43 -7.79 12.17
C LEU A 232 6.62 -8.15 11.26
N VAL A 233 6.34 -8.80 10.13
CA VAL A 233 7.36 -9.21 9.16
C VAL A 233 7.36 -8.26 7.96
N VAL A 234 6.20 -8.04 7.33
CA VAL A 234 6.09 -7.17 6.17
C VAL A 234 4.66 -6.63 6.05
N VAL A 235 4.53 -5.39 5.58
CA VAL A 235 3.28 -4.77 5.15
C VAL A 235 3.34 -4.58 3.64
N GLN A 236 2.26 -4.94 2.94
CA GLN A 236 2.13 -4.82 1.47
C GLN A 236 0.74 -4.26 1.11
N THR A 237 0.63 -2.93 1.06
CA THR A 237 -0.58 -2.17 0.63
C THR A 237 -1.79 -2.34 1.53
N ASP A 238 -2.50 -3.47 1.42
CA ASP A 238 -3.73 -3.82 2.14
C ASP A 238 -3.61 -5.15 2.92
N GLY A 239 -2.40 -5.67 3.04
CA GLY A 239 -2.09 -6.89 3.79
C GLY A 239 -0.82 -6.79 4.62
N ALA A 240 -0.70 -7.70 5.58
CA ALA A 240 0.46 -7.84 6.45
C ALA A 240 0.79 -9.30 6.71
N ARG A 241 2.07 -9.61 6.91
CA ARG A 241 2.51 -10.92 7.40
C ARG A 241 3.02 -10.82 8.82
N LEU A 242 2.55 -11.73 9.66
CA LEU A 242 2.80 -11.75 11.09
C LEU A 242 3.35 -13.11 11.51
N THR A 243 4.30 -13.13 12.44
CA THR A 243 4.76 -14.39 13.07
C THR A 243 3.76 -14.92 14.11
N ARG A 244 2.91 -14.04 14.65
CA ARG A 244 1.80 -14.41 15.53
C ARG A 244 0.51 -14.61 14.74
N ARG A 245 -0.21 -15.69 15.06
CA ARG A 245 -1.58 -15.90 14.57
C ARG A 245 -2.56 -15.02 15.34
N VAL A 246 -3.22 -14.14 14.61
CA VAL A 246 -4.35 -13.32 15.01
C VAL A 246 -5.67 -13.98 14.60
N PHE A 247 -6.68 -13.86 15.47
CA PHE A 247 -8.05 -14.26 15.13
C PHE A 247 -8.71 -13.21 14.25
N THR A 248 -9.05 -13.59 13.01
CA THR A 248 -9.93 -12.80 12.15
C THR A 248 -11.32 -13.43 12.16
N PRO A 249 -12.38 -12.70 12.52
CA PRO A 249 -13.75 -13.21 12.44
C PRO A 249 -14.05 -13.74 11.03
N LYS A 250 -14.84 -14.82 10.93
CA LYS A 250 -15.29 -15.38 9.65
C LYS A 250 -16.35 -14.47 9.02
N HIS A 251 -15.96 -13.28 8.55
CA HIS A 251 -16.80 -12.40 7.75
C HIS A 251 -16.33 -12.42 6.30
N ASN A 252 -17.25 -12.68 5.38
CA ASN A 252 -16.98 -12.83 3.94
C ASN A 252 -17.39 -11.57 3.12
N GLY A 253 -17.19 -10.39 3.71
CA GLY A 253 -17.60 -9.11 3.13
C GLY A 253 -16.44 -8.35 2.47
N MET A 254 -16.77 -7.45 1.57
CA MET A 254 -15.82 -6.44 1.11
C MET A 254 -15.37 -5.59 2.31
N GLY A 255 -14.07 -5.37 2.44
CA GLY A 255 -13.43 -4.70 3.59
C GLY A 255 -13.13 -5.61 4.78
N SER A 256 -13.48 -6.90 4.75
CA SER A 256 -13.18 -7.80 5.88
C SER A 256 -11.73 -8.28 5.87
N TRP A 257 -11.14 -8.33 7.05
CA TRP A 257 -9.85 -8.99 7.28
C TRP A 257 -9.99 -10.49 7.23
N ARG A 258 -9.05 -11.15 6.56
CA ARG A 258 -8.94 -12.61 6.52
C ARG A 258 -7.50 -13.05 6.72
N CYS A 259 -7.35 -14.23 7.32
CA CYS A 259 -6.11 -14.98 7.34
C CYS A 259 -6.11 -15.94 6.14
N ASN A 260 -5.23 -15.72 5.17
CA ASN A 260 -5.08 -16.62 4.01
C ASN A 260 -4.40 -17.95 4.38
N GLY A 261 -3.90 -18.06 5.62
CA GLY A 261 -3.24 -19.24 6.14
C GLY A 261 -1.78 -18.95 6.43
N SER A 262 -1.00 -20.01 6.43
CA SER A 262 0.45 -19.98 6.51
C SER A 262 0.99 -20.68 5.27
N ASP A 263 2.07 -20.13 4.71
CA ASP A 263 2.83 -20.71 3.61
C ASP A 263 4.32 -20.42 3.83
N PRO A 264 5.23 -21.24 3.29
CA PRO A 264 6.65 -20.89 3.23
C PRO A 264 6.84 -19.55 2.51
N VAL A 265 7.67 -18.69 3.06
CA VAL A 265 7.90 -17.35 2.52
C VAL A 265 9.34 -16.91 2.70
N LEU A 266 9.84 -16.24 1.67
CA LEU A 266 11.12 -15.59 1.65
C LEU A 266 10.90 -14.07 1.50
N VAL A 267 11.35 -13.30 2.49
CA VAL A 267 11.31 -11.83 2.47
C VAL A 267 12.73 -11.32 2.33
N VAL A 268 12.97 -10.57 1.26
CA VAL A 268 14.31 -10.06 0.88
C VAL A 268 14.33 -8.53 0.91
N SER A 269 13.25 -7.90 0.47
CA SER A 269 13.01 -6.47 0.56
C SER A 269 11.49 -6.21 0.59
N PRO A 270 11.02 -4.98 0.83
CA PRO A 270 9.58 -4.67 0.88
C PRO A 270 8.82 -5.12 -0.37
N ARG A 271 9.47 -5.11 -1.55
CA ARG A 271 8.89 -5.50 -2.84
C ARG A 271 9.25 -6.92 -3.28
N LYS A 272 10.22 -7.57 -2.63
CA LYS A 272 10.68 -8.93 -2.93
C LYS A 272 10.24 -9.89 -1.83
N VAL A 273 8.96 -10.26 -1.89
CA VAL A 273 8.33 -11.26 -1.01
C VAL A 273 7.86 -12.44 -1.85
N TYR A 274 8.50 -13.58 -1.68
CA TYR A 274 8.25 -14.80 -2.44
C TYR A 274 7.46 -15.79 -1.59
N THR A 275 6.28 -16.17 -2.04
CA THR A 275 5.48 -17.29 -1.51
C THR A 275 5.29 -18.32 -2.62
N LEU A 276 4.71 -19.49 -2.32
CA LEU A 276 4.50 -20.56 -3.31
C LEU A 276 3.74 -20.07 -4.56
N ASP A 277 2.71 -19.26 -4.37
CA ASP A 277 1.83 -18.80 -5.46
C ASP A 277 2.26 -17.47 -6.09
N LYS A 278 3.17 -16.72 -5.46
CA LYS A 278 3.61 -15.40 -5.95
C LYS A 278 4.91 -15.51 -6.73
N ARG A 279 4.99 -14.76 -7.83
CA ARG A 279 6.16 -14.71 -8.72
C ARG A 279 6.66 -13.28 -8.96
N PRO A 280 7.17 -12.58 -7.94
CA PRO A 280 7.82 -11.28 -8.14
C PRO A 280 8.91 -11.39 -9.22
N TYR A 281 8.88 -10.49 -10.20
CA TYR A 281 9.84 -10.47 -11.31
C TYR A 281 9.95 -11.81 -12.06
N ARG A 282 8.85 -12.58 -12.14
CA ARG A 282 8.74 -13.89 -12.81
C ARG A 282 9.52 -15.02 -12.13
N VAL A 283 10.12 -14.80 -10.97
CA VAL A 283 10.84 -15.82 -10.20
C VAL A 283 9.93 -16.45 -9.17
N THR A 284 9.82 -17.79 -9.14
CA THR A 284 9.07 -18.48 -8.09
C THR A 284 9.91 -18.69 -6.84
N TYR A 285 9.24 -18.91 -5.71
CA TYR A 285 9.92 -19.35 -4.47
C TYR A 285 10.79 -20.61 -4.69
N GLN A 286 10.30 -21.59 -5.47
CA GLN A 286 11.05 -22.81 -5.75
C GLN A 286 12.29 -22.57 -6.63
N ASN A 287 12.21 -21.66 -7.61
CA ASN A 287 13.38 -21.27 -8.40
C ASN A 287 14.49 -20.74 -7.48
N ILE A 288 14.15 -19.88 -6.54
CA ILE A 288 15.14 -19.31 -5.60
C ILE A 288 15.75 -20.39 -4.72
N LEU A 289 14.93 -21.30 -4.19
CA LEU A 289 15.45 -22.42 -3.41
C LEU A 289 16.44 -23.27 -4.23
N ASN A 290 16.13 -23.57 -5.48
CA ASN A 290 17.00 -24.35 -6.36
C ASN A 290 18.32 -23.61 -6.67
N MET A 291 18.22 -22.34 -7.06
CA MET A 291 19.37 -21.46 -7.34
C MET A 291 20.33 -21.42 -6.14
N VAL A 292 19.80 -21.12 -4.95
CA VAL A 292 20.58 -21.02 -3.72
C VAL A 292 21.12 -22.39 -3.29
N SER A 293 20.36 -23.47 -3.45
CA SER A 293 20.83 -24.81 -3.07
C SER A 293 21.97 -25.29 -3.96
N GLY A 294 21.97 -24.92 -5.24
CA GLY A 294 23.05 -25.22 -6.18
C GLY A 294 24.35 -24.48 -5.86
N ASN A 295 24.26 -23.19 -5.50
CA ASN A 295 25.42 -22.37 -5.14
C ASN A 295 25.17 -21.56 -3.85
N PRO A 296 25.25 -22.20 -2.68
CA PRO A 296 24.77 -21.58 -1.43
C PRO A 296 25.69 -20.49 -0.87
N LYS A 297 26.94 -20.40 -1.36
CA LYS A 297 27.89 -19.36 -0.93
C LYS A 297 27.81 -18.09 -1.79
N ASP A 298 27.05 -18.14 -2.87
CA ASP A 298 26.95 -17.02 -3.79
C ASP A 298 25.99 -15.95 -3.24
N GLU A 299 26.07 -14.79 -3.86
CA GLU A 299 25.25 -13.61 -3.54
C GLU A 299 24.38 -13.20 -4.74
N ARG A 300 24.53 -13.90 -5.87
CA ARG A 300 23.88 -13.61 -7.15
C ARG A 300 23.61 -14.89 -7.91
N TRP A 301 22.40 -15.00 -8.46
CA TRP A 301 21.98 -16.10 -9.30
C TRP A 301 21.21 -15.56 -10.51
N CYS A 302 21.38 -16.24 -11.63
CA CYS A 302 20.75 -15.90 -12.90
C CYS A 302 20.19 -17.18 -13.51
N GLU A 303 18.91 -17.18 -13.89
CA GLU A 303 18.29 -18.29 -14.61
C GLU A 303 17.50 -17.77 -15.82
N PRO A 304 17.49 -18.49 -16.95
CA PRO A 304 16.55 -18.21 -18.03
C PRO A 304 15.14 -18.65 -17.62
N GLU A 305 14.18 -17.74 -17.70
CA GLU A 305 12.76 -18.02 -17.45
C GLU A 305 11.95 -17.80 -18.71
N ARG A 306 11.09 -18.77 -19.02
CA ARG A 306 10.17 -18.70 -20.15
C ARG A 306 8.84 -18.10 -19.73
N TYR A 307 8.33 -17.18 -20.53
CA TYR A 307 7.06 -16.53 -20.25
C TYR A 307 6.23 -16.33 -21.51
N ARG A 308 4.91 -16.19 -21.32
CA ARG A 308 4.00 -15.78 -22.40
C ARG A 308 3.89 -14.26 -22.42
N VAL A 309 4.05 -13.66 -23.60
CA VAL A 309 3.88 -12.21 -23.79
C VAL A 309 2.44 -11.82 -23.44
N THR A 310 2.28 -10.87 -22.51
CA THR A 310 0.96 -10.35 -22.15
C THR A 310 0.49 -9.30 -23.15
N LEU A 311 -0.82 -9.01 -23.17
CA LEU A 311 -1.36 -7.93 -24.01
C LEU A 311 -0.69 -6.59 -23.75
N GLN A 312 -0.44 -6.25 -22.48
CA GLN A 312 0.24 -4.99 -22.13
C GLN A 312 1.65 -4.94 -22.74
N GLN A 313 2.45 -6.00 -22.56
CA GLN A 313 3.80 -6.05 -23.13
C GLN A 313 3.78 -5.95 -24.66
N ALA A 314 2.81 -6.61 -25.30
CA ALA A 314 2.67 -6.53 -26.75
C ALA A 314 2.22 -5.13 -27.21
N ILE A 315 1.46 -4.39 -26.40
CA ILE A 315 1.13 -2.98 -26.68
C ILE A 315 2.37 -2.11 -26.52
N ASP A 316 3.12 -2.28 -25.42
CA ASP A 316 4.34 -1.52 -25.14
C ASP A 316 5.41 -1.73 -26.22
N ASP A 317 5.53 -2.96 -26.73
CA ASP A 317 6.43 -3.34 -27.83
C ASP A 317 5.86 -3.00 -29.23
N ASN A 318 4.65 -2.45 -29.32
CA ASN A 318 3.90 -2.23 -30.57
C ASN A 318 3.81 -3.50 -31.47
N ALA A 319 3.62 -4.66 -30.85
CA ALA A 319 3.68 -5.98 -31.46
C ALA A 319 2.50 -6.87 -31.02
N ILE A 320 1.26 -6.42 -31.20
CA ILE A 320 0.04 -7.11 -30.71
C ILE A 320 -0.10 -8.57 -31.18
N HIS A 321 0.48 -8.92 -32.33
CA HIS A 321 0.48 -10.29 -32.86
C HIS A 321 1.29 -11.26 -31.99
N THR A 322 2.18 -10.77 -31.13
CA THR A 322 3.04 -11.59 -30.26
C THR A 322 2.35 -12.03 -28.97
N VAL A 323 1.10 -11.59 -28.71
CA VAL A 323 0.37 -11.96 -27.49
C VAL A 323 0.26 -13.48 -27.36
N GLY A 324 0.72 -14.01 -26.23
CA GLY A 324 0.70 -15.43 -25.93
C GLY A 324 1.90 -16.23 -26.44
N GLU A 325 2.78 -15.63 -27.26
CA GLU A 325 4.05 -16.23 -27.68
C GLU A 325 4.94 -16.50 -26.47
N LEU A 326 5.67 -17.62 -26.50
CA LEU A 326 6.67 -17.94 -25.50
C LEU A 326 7.97 -17.21 -25.81
N ARG A 327 8.41 -16.34 -24.90
CA ARG A 327 9.72 -15.68 -24.91
C ARG A 327 10.55 -16.15 -23.73
N GLU A 328 11.86 -15.95 -23.82
CA GLU A 328 12.81 -16.23 -22.76
C GLU A 328 13.43 -14.93 -22.27
N THR A 329 13.61 -14.79 -20.96
CA THR A 329 14.30 -13.67 -20.35
C THR A 329 15.18 -14.18 -19.22
N THR A 330 16.30 -13.51 -18.95
CA THR A 330 17.12 -13.82 -17.78
C THR A 330 16.51 -13.16 -16.56
N VAL A 331 16.12 -13.96 -15.57
CA VAL A 331 15.73 -13.48 -14.26
C VAL A 331 16.93 -13.50 -13.32
N ASN A 332 17.08 -12.42 -12.55
CA ASN A 332 18.17 -12.26 -11.60
C ASN A 332 17.62 -12.26 -10.18
N PHE A 333 18.25 -13.04 -9.31
CA PHE A 333 18.06 -12.98 -7.86
C PHE A 333 19.39 -12.58 -7.24
N GLU A 334 19.43 -11.45 -6.53
CA GLU A 334 20.69 -10.86 -6.05
C GLU A 334 20.50 -10.36 -4.62
N LEU A 335 21.51 -10.62 -3.79
CA LEU A 335 21.67 -10.05 -2.45
C LEU A 335 22.64 -8.86 -2.45
N ILE A 336 23.39 -8.70 -3.54
CA ILE A 336 24.24 -7.54 -3.77
C ILE A 336 23.32 -6.32 -3.94
N GLY A 337 23.52 -5.29 -3.11
CA GLY A 337 22.70 -4.07 -3.17
C GLY A 337 21.39 -4.12 -2.36
N LEU A 338 21.17 -5.15 -1.53
CA LEU A 338 19.97 -5.21 -0.67
C LEU A 338 19.78 -3.95 0.18
N GLU A 339 20.86 -3.31 0.62
CA GLU A 339 20.84 -2.06 1.38
C GLU A 339 20.07 -0.94 0.64
N MET A 340 20.20 -0.88 -0.69
CA MET A 340 19.55 0.13 -1.53
C MET A 340 18.06 -0.16 -1.75
N GLU A 341 17.61 -1.38 -1.44
CA GLU A 341 16.23 -1.81 -1.59
C GLU A 341 15.42 -1.75 -0.29
N GLN A 342 16.06 -1.40 0.83
CA GLN A 342 15.38 -1.27 2.12
C GLN A 342 14.86 0.14 2.34
N ASN A 343 13.67 0.23 2.90
CA ASN A 343 13.06 1.49 3.35
C ASN A 343 13.06 1.64 4.88
N ARG A 344 13.83 0.79 5.55
CA ARG A 344 14.06 0.74 7.01
C ARG A 344 15.55 0.41 7.26
N VAL A 345 16.02 0.65 8.48
CA VAL A 345 17.44 0.47 8.82
C VAL A 345 17.68 -0.97 9.27
N PHE A 346 18.59 -1.68 8.62
CA PHE A 346 19.03 -3.01 9.03
C PHE A 346 20.50 -2.99 9.41
N ASN A 347 20.80 -3.30 10.67
CA ASN A 347 22.19 -3.35 11.16
C ASN A 347 23.03 -4.44 10.49
N ARG A 348 22.38 -5.49 9.99
CA ARG A 348 22.99 -6.59 9.25
C ARG A 348 22.02 -7.10 8.20
N LEU A 349 22.57 -7.58 7.09
CA LEU A 349 21.84 -8.24 6.02
C LEU A 349 22.50 -9.60 5.69
N PRO A 350 21.73 -10.56 5.15
CA PRO A 350 22.30 -11.81 4.67
C PRO A 350 23.21 -11.53 3.47
N LYS A 351 24.46 -12.00 3.53
CA LYS A 351 25.43 -11.85 2.43
C LYS A 351 25.35 -12.98 1.41
N THR A 352 25.07 -14.21 1.88
CA THR A 352 25.00 -15.38 1.01
C THR A 352 23.63 -16.04 1.06
N GLY A 353 23.30 -16.80 0.01
CA GLY A 353 22.04 -17.54 -0.05
C GLY A 353 21.88 -18.55 1.11
N ARG A 354 22.96 -19.22 1.52
CA ARG A 354 22.97 -20.10 2.70
C ARG A 354 22.51 -19.38 3.96
N VAL A 355 23.01 -18.16 4.16
CA VAL A 355 22.69 -17.38 5.34
C VAL A 355 21.23 -16.90 5.29
N LEU A 356 20.75 -16.49 4.11
CA LEU A 356 19.37 -16.11 3.89
C LEU A 356 18.38 -17.24 4.21
N LEU A 357 18.70 -18.47 3.80
CA LEU A 357 17.86 -19.66 4.01
C LEU A 357 18.12 -20.41 5.33
N SER A 358 19.01 -19.90 6.19
CA SER A 358 19.38 -20.56 7.46
C SER A 358 18.30 -20.49 8.56
N GLY A 359 17.17 -19.82 8.30
CA GLY A 359 16.15 -19.50 9.29
C GLY A 359 16.46 -18.28 10.16
N LYS A 360 17.67 -17.71 10.07
CA LYS A 360 18.04 -16.46 10.75
C LYS A 360 17.16 -15.30 10.26
N LYS A 361 16.63 -14.53 11.21
CA LYS A 361 15.83 -13.32 10.96
C LYS A 361 16.67 -12.08 11.19
N TYR A 362 16.53 -11.12 10.29
CA TYR A 362 17.14 -9.81 10.40
C TYR A 362 16.04 -8.81 10.69
N HIS A 363 16.11 -8.12 11.82
CA HIS A 363 15.12 -7.13 12.22
C HIS A 363 15.58 -5.74 11.79
N SER A 364 14.62 -4.88 11.47
CA SER A 364 14.87 -3.48 11.14
C SER A 364 14.47 -2.54 12.27
N GLU A 365 15.09 -1.37 12.25
CA GLU A 365 14.69 -0.18 13.00
C GLU A 365 14.05 0.83 12.04
N PRO A 366 13.11 1.68 12.50
CA PRO A 366 12.58 2.75 11.67
C PRO A 366 13.67 3.79 11.35
N VAL A 367 13.53 4.50 10.24
CA VAL A 367 14.34 5.69 9.98
C VAL A 367 13.86 6.79 10.93
N ILE A 368 14.79 7.39 11.67
CA ILE A 368 14.50 8.46 12.64
C ILE A 368 14.83 9.81 12.00
N PHE A 369 13.85 10.70 11.91
CA PHE A 369 14.06 12.10 11.56
C PHE A 369 14.26 12.94 12.82
N SER A 370 15.23 13.84 12.77
CA SER A 370 15.64 14.73 13.87
C SER A 370 15.11 16.14 13.72
#